data_AF-A0A962YZE8-F1
#
_entry.id   AF-A0A962YZE8-F1
#
_cell.length_a   1.000
_cell.length_b   1.000
_cell.length_c   1.000
_cell.angle_alpha   90.00
_cell.angle_beta   90.00
_cell.angle_gamma   90.00
#
_symmetry.space_group_name_H-M   'P 1'
#
loop_
_entity.id
_entity.type
_entity.pdbx_description
1 polymer ?
#
loop_
_entity_poly.entity_id
_entity_poly.type
_entity_poly.pdbx_seq_one_letter_code
_entity_poly.pdbx_strand_id
1 'polypeptide(L)'
;HFRHHSHDNPLIHVGIQDITAHVDFSAVGHAAEEAGFTVESFTTQAHFLLSHGLLDIAERLHSLETSQQVKTLTMPTEMGEMFKVMILSK
;
A
#
# COMPACT_ATOMS: atom_id res chain seq x y z
N HIS A 1 -0.64 17.22 0.41
CA HIS A 1 -1.15 16.85 1.74
C HIS A 1 -0.60 17.82 2.79
N PHE A 2 -1.48 18.47 3.55
CA PHE A 2 -1.09 19.40 4.62
C PHE A 2 -2.10 19.31 5.78
N ARG A 3 -1.63 18.96 6.99
CA ARG A 3 -2.48 18.83 8.21
C ARG A 3 -3.74 17.98 8.01
N HIS A 4 -3.59 16.77 7.46
CA HIS A 4 -4.69 15.83 7.12
C HIS A 4 -5.66 16.31 6.02
N HIS A 5 -5.31 17.37 5.27
CA HIS A 5 -6.04 17.77 4.07
C HIS A 5 -5.26 17.44 2.81
N SER A 6 -5.91 16.76 1.87
CA SER A 6 -5.38 16.48 0.53
C SER A 6 -5.74 17.63 -0.42
N HIS A 7 -4.81 18.00 -1.30
CA HIS A 7 -5.02 18.98 -2.36
C HIS A 7 -3.99 18.77 -3.47
N ASP A 8 -4.30 19.28 -4.66
CA ASP A 8 -3.53 18.98 -5.87
C ASP A 8 -2.53 20.08 -6.26
N ASN A 9 -2.51 21.22 -5.55
CA ASN A 9 -1.60 22.32 -5.86
C ASN A 9 -0.26 22.21 -5.10
N PRO A 10 0.87 21.91 -5.79
CA PRO A 10 2.16 21.73 -5.15
C PRO A 10 2.81 23.05 -4.67
N LEU A 11 2.27 24.21 -5.04
CA LEU A 11 2.90 25.51 -4.83
C LEU A 11 2.34 26.31 -3.63
N ILE A 12 1.31 25.81 -2.93
CA ILE A 12 0.62 26.58 -1.87
C ILE A 12 1.46 26.65 -0.58
N HIS A 13 2.04 25.54 -0.15
CA HIS A 13 2.79 25.45 1.11
C HIS A 13 4.17 24.83 0.89
N VAL A 14 4.97 25.47 0.02
CA VAL A 14 6.31 25.01 -0.33
C VAL A 14 7.16 24.76 0.92
N GLY A 15 7.79 23.58 0.98
CA GLY A 15 8.67 23.17 2.07
C GLY A 15 7.97 22.68 3.35
N ILE A 16 6.65 22.84 3.47
CA ILE A 16 5.89 22.41 4.67
C ILE A 16 4.69 21.51 4.35
N GLN A 17 4.41 21.23 3.07
CA GLN A 17 3.45 20.22 2.64
C GLN A 17 4.16 19.02 2.04
N ASP A 18 3.49 17.88 2.13
CA ASP A 18 3.90 16.67 1.45
C ASP A 18 3.33 16.63 0.03
N ILE A 19 4.14 16.17 -0.92
CA ILE A 19 3.83 16.02 -2.34
C ILE A 19 4.10 14.56 -2.71
N THR A 20 3.02 13.84 -3.02
CA THR A 20 3.06 12.41 -3.34
C THR A 20 2.48 12.17 -4.73
N ALA A 21 2.84 11.03 -5.33
CA ALA A 21 2.30 10.55 -6.58
C ALA A 21 2.07 9.03 -6.47
N HIS A 22 1.18 8.49 -7.31
CA HIS A 22 1.04 7.05 -7.43
C HIS A 22 2.31 6.43 -8.04
N VAL A 23 2.65 5.24 -7.55
CA VAL A 23 3.79 4.48 -8.04
C VAL A 23 3.43 3.78 -9.35
N ASP A 24 4.27 3.94 -10.36
CA ASP A 24 4.24 3.11 -11.57
C ASP A 24 5.01 1.80 -11.31
N PHE A 25 4.27 0.76 -10.95
CA PHE A 25 4.87 -0.55 -10.66
C PHE A 25 5.44 -1.25 -11.90
N SER A 26 4.96 -0.92 -13.10
CA SER A 26 5.59 -1.44 -14.32
C SER A 26 7.00 -0.87 -14.45
N ALA A 27 7.16 0.44 -14.26
CA ALA A 27 8.48 1.08 -14.30
C ALA A 27 9.42 0.54 -13.19
N VAL A 28 8.90 0.32 -11.98
CA VAL A 28 9.67 -0.29 -10.88
C VAL A 28 10.14 -1.70 -11.23
N GLY A 29 9.25 -2.53 -11.82
CA GLY A 29 9.58 -3.89 -12.24
C GLY A 29 10.71 -3.93 -13.26
N HIS A 30 10.62 -3.13 -14.33
CA HIS A 30 11.68 -3.05 -15.34
C HIS A 30 13.02 -2.60 -14.74
N ALA A 31 13.00 -1.57 -13.88
CA ALA A 31 14.21 -1.09 -13.21
C ALA A 31 14.82 -2.16 -12.29
N ALA A 32 14.00 -2.99 -11.64
CA ALA A 32 14.47 -4.10 -10.83
C ALA A 32 15.16 -5.18 -11.68
N GLU A 33 14.57 -5.55 -12.81
CA GLU A 33 15.14 -6.52 -13.76
C GLU A 33 16.49 -6.04 -14.32
N GLU A 34 16.60 -4.77 -14.71
CA GLU A 34 17.86 -4.15 -15.15
C GLU A 34 18.93 -4.18 -14.05
N ALA A 35 18.52 -4.08 -12.78
CA ALA A 35 19.39 -4.19 -11.62
C ALA A 35 19.72 -5.66 -11.23
N GLY A 36 19.22 -6.64 -11.99
CA GLY A 36 19.47 -8.07 -11.79
C GLY A 36 18.60 -8.72 -10.71
N PHE A 37 17.44 -8.14 -10.40
CA PHE A 37 16.41 -8.79 -9.57
C PHE A 37 15.36 -9.48 -10.44
N THR A 38 14.64 -10.44 -9.88
CA THR A 38 13.46 -11.06 -10.48
C THR A 38 12.20 -10.54 -9.80
N VAL A 39 11.18 -10.19 -10.58
CA VAL A 39 9.83 -9.89 -10.04
C VAL A 39 9.10 -11.20 -9.76
N GLU A 40 9.06 -11.59 -8.49
CA GLU A 40 8.43 -12.86 -8.06
C GLU A 40 6.90 -12.76 -8.07
N SER A 41 6.37 -11.63 -7.62
CA SER A 41 4.92 -11.40 -7.61
C SER A 41 4.58 -9.92 -7.57
N PHE A 42 3.38 -9.62 -8.05
CA PHE A 42 2.73 -8.33 -7.92
C PHE A 42 1.26 -8.56 -7.57
N THR A 43 0.78 -7.95 -6.49
CA THR A 43 -0.58 -8.16 -5.98
C THR A 43 -1.11 -6.95 -5.22
N THR A 44 -2.36 -7.01 -4.77
CA THR A 44 -2.99 -5.97 -3.95
C THR A 44 -2.65 -6.15 -2.48
N GLN A 45 -2.73 -5.07 -1.70
CA GLN A 45 -2.53 -5.15 -0.25
C GLN A 45 -3.53 -6.13 0.39
N ALA A 46 -4.80 -6.09 -0.01
CA ALA A 46 -5.81 -7.00 0.52
C ALA A 46 -5.41 -8.46 0.32
N HIS A 47 -5.05 -8.82 -0.91
CA HIS A 47 -4.65 -10.20 -1.23
C HIS A 47 -3.37 -10.60 -0.50
N PHE A 48 -2.38 -9.71 -0.44
CA PHE A 48 -1.15 -9.97 0.28
C PHE A 48 -1.41 -10.25 1.76
N LEU A 49 -2.14 -9.37 2.46
CA LEU A 49 -2.37 -9.50 3.90
C LEU A 49 -3.23 -10.72 4.26
N LEU A 50 -4.29 -10.97 3.49
CA LEU A 50 -5.17 -12.12 3.72
C LEU A 50 -4.43 -13.45 3.52
N SER A 51 -3.60 -13.54 2.46
CA SER A 51 -2.78 -14.73 2.19
C SER A 51 -1.67 -14.97 3.23
N HIS A 52 -1.34 -13.97 4.05
CA HIS A 52 -0.30 -14.05 5.08
C HIS A 52 -0.87 -14.02 6.52
N GLY A 53 -2.11 -14.45 6.72
CA GLY A 53 -2.66 -14.74 8.05
C GLY A 53 -3.19 -13.53 8.82
N LEU A 54 -3.55 -12.43 8.12
CA LEU A 54 -4.17 -11.27 8.78
C LEU A 54 -5.40 -11.65 9.61
N LEU A 55 -6.22 -12.58 9.12
CA LEU A 55 -7.43 -13.01 9.82
C LEU A 55 -7.12 -13.78 11.10
N ASP A 56 -6.09 -14.62 11.10
CA ASP A 56 -5.67 -15.37 12.31
C ASP A 56 -5.14 -14.41 13.38
N ILE A 57 -4.41 -13.36 12.97
CA ILE A 57 -3.96 -12.30 13.88
C ILE A 57 -5.15 -11.52 14.43
N ALA A 58 -6.09 -11.15 13.56
CA ALA A 58 -7.27 -10.40 13.95
C ALA A 58 -8.17 -11.18 14.89
N GLU A 59 -8.30 -12.49 14.65
CA GLU A 59 -8.96 -13.43 15.55
C GLU A 59 -8.27 -13.36 16.91
N ARG A 60 -6.97 -13.67 17.03
CA ARG A 60 -6.28 -13.65 18.34
C ARG A 60 -6.42 -12.38 19.18
N LEU A 61 -6.53 -11.20 18.55
CA LEU A 61 -6.71 -9.93 19.25
C LEU A 61 -8.16 -9.70 19.72
N HIS A 62 -9.14 -10.31 19.05
CA HIS A 62 -10.56 -10.32 19.38
C HIS A 62 -11.13 -8.97 19.84
N SER A 63 -10.95 -7.90 19.04
CA SER A 63 -11.51 -6.58 19.36
C SER A 63 -12.30 -5.96 18.18
N LEU A 64 -13.26 -5.09 18.52
CA LEU A 64 -14.01 -4.31 17.54
C LEU A 64 -13.10 -3.35 16.76
N GLU A 65 -12.11 -2.77 17.44
CA GLU A 65 -11.11 -1.89 16.82
C GLU A 65 -10.31 -2.65 15.76
N THR A 66 -9.82 -3.85 16.10
CA THR A 66 -9.10 -4.72 15.15
C THR A 66 -9.96 -5.07 13.94
N SER A 67 -11.26 -5.35 14.15
CA SER A 67 -12.17 -5.63 13.05
C SER A 67 -12.31 -4.45 12.09
N GLN A 68 -12.32 -3.21 12.62
CA GLN A 68 -12.37 -2.01 11.80
C GLN A 68 -11.05 -1.77 11.04
N GLN A 69 -9.90 -2.01 11.68
CA GLN A 69 -8.59 -1.91 11.05
C GLN A 69 -8.43 -2.91 9.90
N VAL A 70 -8.88 -4.16 10.09
CA VAL A 70 -8.86 -5.18 9.02
C VAL A 70 -9.70 -4.73 7.83
N LYS A 71 -10.89 -4.14 8.06
CA LYS A 71 -11.70 -3.57 6.97
C LYS A 71 -10.93 -2.48 6.22
N THR A 72 -10.36 -1.51 6.92
CA THR A 72 -9.57 -0.45 6.28
C THR A 72 -8.40 -0.98 5.45
N LEU A 73 -7.73 -2.02 5.93
CA LEU A 73 -6.60 -2.64 5.24
C LEU A 73 -7.00 -3.52 4.04
N THR A 74 -8.24 -4.03 3.98
CA THR A 74 -8.64 -5.05 3.00
C THR A 74 -9.78 -4.66 2.07
N MET A 75 -10.58 -3.65 2.42
CA MET A 75 -11.72 -3.24 1.60
C MET A 75 -11.26 -2.57 0.31
N PRO A 76 -11.86 -2.91 -0.86
CA PRO A 76 -11.50 -2.30 -2.14
C PRO A 76 -11.68 -0.79 -2.19
N THR A 77 -12.65 -0.26 -1.45
CA THR A 77 -12.95 1.18 -1.37
C THR A 77 -12.01 1.96 -0.44
N GLU A 78 -11.15 1.25 0.30
CA GLU A 78 -10.16 1.85 1.20
C GLU A 78 -8.75 1.48 0.70
N MET A 79 -7.93 0.82 1.52
CA MET A 79 -6.54 0.52 1.14
C MET A 79 -6.40 -0.76 0.33
N GLY A 80 -7.41 -1.63 0.34
CA GLY A 80 -7.31 -3.00 -0.14
C GLY A 80 -6.88 -3.11 -1.60
N GLU A 81 -7.44 -2.26 -2.47
CA GLU A 81 -7.09 -2.19 -3.89
C GLU A 81 -6.11 -1.06 -4.23
N MET A 82 -6.14 0.05 -3.48
CA MET A 82 -5.29 1.22 -3.76
C MET A 82 -3.80 0.93 -3.52
N PHE A 83 -3.48 0.13 -2.50
CA PHE A 83 -2.12 -0.24 -2.18
C PHE A 83 -1.75 -1.56 -2.87
N LYS A 84 -0.53 -1.62 -3.39
CA LYS A 84 0.01 -2.77 -4.11
C LYS A 84 1.30 -3.25 -3.44
N VAL A 85 1.59 -4.54 -3.59
CA VAL A 85 2.79 -5.19 -3.09
C VAL A 85 3.51 -5.84 -4.26
N MET A 86 4.80 -5.57 -4.38
CA MET A 86 5.69 -6.21 -5.34
C MET A 86 6.82 -6.91 -4.57
N ILE A 87 7.07 -8.18 -4.89
CA ILE A 87 8.14 -8.98 -4.28
C ILE A 87 9.25 -9.14 -5.30
N LEU A 88 10.47 -8.84 -4.87
CA LEU A 88 11.69 -8.97 -5.68
C LEU A 88 12.65 -9.97 -5.01
N SER A 89 13.32 -10.79 -5.82
CA SER A 89 14.35 -11.73 -5.38
C SER A 89 15.65 -11.51 -6.19
N LYS A 90 16.76 -12.04 -5.70
CA LYS A 90 18.07 -11.97 -6.36
C LYS A 90 18.80 -13.30 -6.27
#